data_AF-A0A1C6LT34-F1
#
_entry.id   AF-A0A1C6LT34-F1
#
_cell.length_a   1.000
_cell.length_b   1.000
_cell.length_c   1.000
_cell.angle_alpha   90.00
_cell.angle_beta   90.00
_cell.angle_gamma   90.00
#
_symmetry.space_group_name_H-M   'P 1'
#
loop_
_entity.id
_entity.type
_entity.pdbx_description
1 polymer ?
#
loop_
_entity_poly.entity_id
_entity_poly.type
_entity_poly.pdbx_seq_one_letter_code
_entity_poly.pdbx_strand_id
1 'polypeptide(L)'
;MRQQAVRPALAGGAVLLALLLLLAACGGSPGGGRDDGHGTGGRTEVSGAAPHPAGRVARSAGPVTRLTVPPQYTTDRGWEVIGASPEVAVSHTTGRLAYLERTEGHRYRLRTIDTATGEPGWSGQASRPPDPPH
;
A
#
# COMPACT_ATOMS: atom_id res chain seq x y z
N MET A 1 30.89 32.66 -33.08
CA MET A 1 29.58 31.94 -33.06
C MET A 1 29.00 32.09 -31.67
N ARG A 2 27.88 32.80 -31.52
CA ARG A 2 27.26 33.15 -30.22
C ARG A 2 26.21 32.08 -29.87
N GLN A 3 26.36 31.40 -28.74
CA GLN A 3 25.38 30.44 -28.23
C GLN A 3 24.25 31.20 -27.52
N GLN A 4 23.02 31.07 -28.03
CA GLN A 4 21.81 31.53 -27.36
C GLN A 4 21.21 30.35 -26.58
N ALA A 5 21.53 30.27 -25.28
CA ALA A 5 20.80 29.41 -24.36
C ALA A 5 19.48 30.10 -23.99
N VAL A 6 18.38 29.69 -24.63
CA VAL A 6 17.05 30.18 -24.28
C VAL A 6 16.23 29.03 -23.70
N ARG A 7 16.21 29.01 -22.36
CA ARG A 7 15.08 28.66 -21.48
C ARG A 7 14.48 27.24 -21.58
N PRO A 8 15.02 26.24 -20.84
CA PRO A 8 14.26 25.04 -20.48
C PRO A 8 13.37 25.27 -19.24
N ALA A 9 12.98 26.51 -18.94
CA ALA A 9 12.21 26.83 -17.74
C ALA A 9 10.68 26.72 -17.96
N LEU A 10 10.21 26.79 -19.21
CA LEU A 10 8.78 26.83 -19.52
C LEU A 10 8.13 25.43 -19.53
N ALA A 11 8.87 24.41 -19.95
CA ALA A 11 8.35 23.04 -20.07
C ALA A 11 8.12 22.36 -18.70
N GLY A 12 9.00 22.63 -17.73
CA GLY A 12 8.84 22.10 -16.36
C GLY A 12 7.61 22.66 -15.65
N GLY A 13 7.29 23.94 -15.87
CA GLY A 13 6.12 24.60 -15.29
C GLY A 13 4.81 23.97 -15.77
N ALA A 14 4.69 23.66 -17.07
CA ALA A 14 3.47 23.06 -17.63
C ALA A 14 3.19 21.65 -17.09
N VAL A 15 4.23 20.84 -16.90
CA VAL A 15 4.10 19.49 -16.33
C VAL A 15 3.68 19.55 -14.86
N LEU A 16 4.27 20.46 -14.08
CA LEU A 16 3.87 20.67 -12.68
C LEU A 16 2.41 21.16 -12.57
N LEU A 17 2.00 22.08 -13.45
CA LEU A 17 0.62 22.58 -13.51
C LEU A 17 -0.37 21.47 -13.87
N ALA A 18 -0.03 20.60 -14.82
CA ALA A 18 -0.86 19.46 -15.19
C ALA A 18 -1.02 18.46 -14.03
N LEU A 19 0.06 18.16 -13.30
CA LEU A 19 0.02 17.28 -12.13
C LEU A 19 -0.82 17.88 -10.98
N LEU A 20 -0.68 19.19 -10.72
CA LEU A 20 -1.47 19.89 -9.71
C LEU A 20 -2.96 19.93 -10.07
N LEU A 21 -3.30 20.12 -11.35
CA LEU A 21 -4.69 20.05 -11.83
C LEU A 21 -5.26 18.64 -11.72
N LEU A 22 -4.47 17.59 -11.99
CA LEU A 22 -4.89 16.21 -11.79
C LEU A 22 -5.17 15.90 -10.31
N LEU A 23 -4.30 16.39 -9.41
CA LEU A 23 -4.52 16.28 -7.97
C LEU A 23 -5.78 17.03 -7.52
N ALA A 24 -5.99 18.25 -8.00
CA ALA A 24 -7.18 19.04 -7.67
C ALA A 24 -8.47 18.39 -8.22
N ALA A 25 -8.44 17.82 -9.42
CA ALA A 25 -9.58 17.12 -10.00
C ALA A 25 -9.91 15.79 -9.29
N CYS A 26 -8.92 15.16 -8.63
CA CYS A 26 -9.13 13.99 -7.77
C CYS A 26 -9.52 14.35 -6.32
N GLY A 27 -9.52 15.64 -5.94
CA GLY A 27 -9.71 16.03 -4.56
C GLY A 27 -10.29 17.43 -4.41
N GLY A 28 -11.61 17.56 -4.56
CA GLY A 28 -12.32 18.77 -4.13
C GLY A 28 -13.58 19.05 -4.93
N SER A 29 -14.71 18.50 -4.49
CA SER A 29 -16.00 19.12 -4.81
C SER A 29 -16.04 20.51 -4.17
N PRO A 30 -16.23 21.60 -4.94
CA PRO A 30 -16.48 22.90 -4.34
C PRO A 30 -17.88 22.88 -3.74
N GLY A 31 -17.95 22.89 -2.41
CA GLY A 31 -19.16 23.25 -1.69
C GLY A 31 -19.51 24.71 -1.99
N GLY A 32 -20.35 24.92 -2.99
CA GLY A 32 -20.99 26.19 -3.26
C GLY A 32 -22.25 26.31 -2.42
N GLY A 33 -22.14 26.97 -1.27
CA GLY A 33 -23.30 27.49 -0.55
C GLY A 33 -23.89 28.68 -1.31
N ARG A 34 -25.18 28.59 -1.64
CA ARG A 34 -26.07 29.74 -1.72
C ARG A 34 -27.47 29.28 -1.32
N ASP A 35 -27.84 29.65 -0.10
CA ASP A 35 -29.21 29.70 0.34
C ASP A 35 -30.00 30.64 -0.58
N ASP A 36 -31.28 30.30 -0.84
CA ASP A 36 -32.42 31.22 -0.74
C ASP A 36 -33.71 30.50 -1.18
N GLY A 37 -34.66 30.36 -0.25
CA GLY A 37 -36.07 30.62 -0.57
C GLY A 37 -36.99 29.43 -0.92
N HIS A 38 -37.74 29.03 0.11
CA HIS A 38 -39.19 28.78 0.06
C HIS A 38 -39.72 27.48 -0.58
N GLY A 39 -40.15 26.56 0.28
CA GLY A 39 -40.89 25.36 -0.10
C GLY A 39 -42.38 25.61 -0.34
N THR A 40 -42.92 24.97 -1.37
CA THR A 40 -44.29 24.44 -1.49
C THR A 40 -44.13 23.21 -2.39
N GLY A 41 -44.32 21.97 -1.93
CA GLY A 41 -45.59 21.37 -1.56
C GLY A 41 -46.06 20.45 -2.70
N GLY A 42 -46.01 19.13 -2.51
CA GLY A 42 -46.93 18.20 -3.19
C GLY A 42 -46.34 17.07 -4.05
N ARG A 43 -46.28 15.86 -3.44
CA ARG A 43 -46.80 14.57 -3.95
C ARG A 43 -46.21 13.97 -5.25
N THR A 44 -45.50 12.84 -5.14
CA THR A 44 -46.01 11.45 -5.35
C THR A 44 -44.82 10.48 -5.56
N GLU A 45 -45.05 9.24 -5.17
CA GLU A 45 -44.12 8.19 -4.76
C GLU A 45 -43.35 7.44 -5.87
N VAL A 46 -42.15 7.01 -5.47
CA VAL A 46 -41.47 5.70 -5.71
C VAL A 46 -41.15 5.29 -7.15
N SER A 47 -39.85 5.23 -7.47
CA SER A 47 -39.16 3.95 -7.74
C SER A 47 -37.63 4.15 -7.95
N GLY A 48 -36.82 3.27 -7.34
CA GLY A 48 -35.49 2.93 -7.86
C GLY A 48 -34.25 3.56 -7.20
N ALA A 49 -33.68 2.82 -6.25
CA ALA A 49 -32.25 2.75 -5.93
C ALA A 49 -31.50 4.07 -5.63
N ALA A 50 -31.63 4.51 -4.37
CA ALA A 50 -30.68 5.46 -3.79
C ALA A 50 -29.24 4.86 -3.78
N PRO A 51 -28.21 5.66 -4.08
CA PRO A 51 -26.82 5.22 -4.10
C PRO A 51 -26.40 4.81 -2.69
N HIS A 52 -25.81 3.62 -2.56
CA HIS A 52 -25.22 3.16 -1.30
C HIS A 52 -24.26 4.23 -0.75
N PRO A 53 -24.47 4.75 0.46
CA PRO A 53 -23.44 5.48 1.16
C PRO A 53 -22.28 4.52 1.40
N ALA A 54 -21.05 5.00 1.15
CA ALA A 54 -19.79 4.34 1.43
C ALA A 54 -19.91 3.39 2.62
N GLY A 55 -19.68 2.10 2.34
CA GLY A 55 -19.98 0.96 3.19
C GLY A 55 -19.84 1.29 4.66
N ARG A 56 -20.98 1.52 5.30
CA ARG A 56 -21.13 1.50 6.74
C ARG A 56 -20.56 0.14 7.16
N VAL A 57 -19.36 0.13 7.74
CA VAL A 57 -18.83 -1.08 8.38
C VAL A 57 -19.90 -1.49 9.37
N ALA A 58 -20.62 -2.56 9.04
CA ALA A 58 -21.62 -3.10 9.94
C ALA A 58 -20.87 -3.38 11.23
N ARG A 59 -21.18 -2.62 12.29
CA ARG A 59 -20.62 -2.90 13.60
C ARG A 59 -21.10 -4.30 13.94
N SER A 60 -20.18 -5.25 13.89
CA SER A 60 -20.44 -6.62 14.32
C SER A 60 -21.04 -6.53 15.72
N ALA A 61 -22.28 -7.00 15.87
CA ALA A 61 -22.99 -7.03 17.14
C ALA A 61 -22.57 -8.24 17.99
N GLY A 62 -21.64 -9.06 17.50
CA GLY A 62 -21.05 -10.16 18.25
C GLY A 62 -19.85 -9.68 19.08
N PRO A 63 -19.57 -10.31 20.24
CA PRO A 63 -18.31 -10.11 20.93
C PRO A 63 -17.16 -10.31 19.94
N VAL A 64 -16.21 -9.36 19.91
CA VAL A 64 -14.96 -9.57 19.16
C VAL A 64 -14.25 -10.72 19.87
N THR A 65 -14.33 -11.93 19.29
CA THR A 65 -13.54 -13.08 19.71
C THR A 65 -12.08 -12.79 19.36
N ARG A 66 -11.41 -12.04 20.24
CA ARG A 66 -9.96 -11.90 20.19
C ARG A 66 -9.39 -13.20 20.74
N LEU A 67 -8.74 -13.96 19.88
CA LEU A 67 -7.84 -15.01 20.35
C LEU A 67 -6.83 -14.35 21.27
N THR A 68 -6.73 -14.84 22.51
CA THR A 68 -5.58 -14.53 23.37
C THR A 68 -4.38 -15.19 22.71
N VAL A 69 -3.70 -14.42 21.86
CA VAL A 69 -2.44 -14.85 21.25
C VAL A 69 -1.37 -14.74 22.34
N PRO A 70 -0.74 -15.85 22.75
CA PRO A 70 0.35 -15.77 23.70
C PRO A 70 1.43 -14.81 23.18
N PRO A 71 2.16 -14.10 24.06
CA PRO A 71 3.15 -13.11 23.64
C PRO A 71 4.21 -13.63 22.65
N GLN A 72 4.42 -14.95 22.61
CA GLN A 72 5.34 -15.63 21.69
C GLN A 72 4.83 -15.68 20.24
N TYR A 73 3.51 -15.56 20.02
CA TYR A 73 2.88 -15.64 18.70
C TYR A 73 2.40 -14.27 18.19
N THR A 74 2.80 -13.16 18.83
CA THR A 74 2.46 -11.83 18.31
C THR A 74 3.14 -11.59 16.97
N THR A 75 2.40 -11.01 16.03
CA THR A 75 2.91 -10.60 14.70
C THR A 75 3.55 -9.21 14.73
N ASP A 76 3.48 -8.49 15.85
CA ASP A 76 3.98 -7.11 16.03
C ASP A 76 5.50 -6.98 15.84
N ARG A 77 6.22 -8.10 15.87
CA ARG A 77 7.70 -8.12 15.77
C ARG A 77 8.21 -8.21 14.33
N GLY A 78 7.35 -8.13 13.31
CA GLY A 78 7.83 -8.13 11.91
C GLY A 78 8.22 -9.51 11.37
N TRP A 79 7.70 -10.58 11.99
CA TRP A 79 7.90 -11.96 11.53
C TRP A 79 7.15 -12.30 10.24
N GLU A 80 6.16 -11.49 9.87
CA GLU A 80 5.42 -11.68 8.62
C GLU A 80 6.24 -11.18 7.43
N VAL A 81 6.86 -12.12 6.73
CA VAL A 81 7.57 -11.84 5.48
C VAL A 81 6.74 -12.32 4.30
N ILE A 82 6.22 -11.37 3.53
CA ILE A 82 5.44 -11.65 2.32
C ILE A 82 6.39 -12.02 1.18
N GLY A 83 6.04 -13.07 0.41
CA GLY A 83 6.84 -13.49 -0.74
C GLY A 83 8.13 -14.22 -0.35
N ALA A 84 8.29 -14.61 0.91
CA ALA A 84 9.32 -15.55 1.32
C ALA A 84 9.04 -16.95 0.76
N SER A 85 10.09 -17.67 0.38
CA SER A 85 9.98 -19.10 0.04
C SER A 85 9.77 -19.92 1.32
N PRO A 86 9.11 -21.08 1.22
CA PRO A 86 8.88 -21.96 2.37
C PRO A 86 10.17 -22.57 2.93
N GLU A 87 11.24 -22.59 2.14
CA GLU A 87 12.55 -23.06 2.55
C GLU A 87 13.33 -21.98 3.30
N VAL A 88 13.67 -22.27 4.56
CA VAL A 88 14.43 -21.36 5.44
C VAL A 88 15.60 -22.08 6.08
N ALA A 89 16.66 -21.33 6.37
CA ALA A 89 17.79 -21.81 7.16
C ALA A 89 17.81 -21.07 8.51
N VAL A 90 17.90 -21.83 9.62
CA VAL A 90 17.92 -21.26 10.97
C VAL A 90 19.28 -21.55 11.61
N SER A 91 19.92 -20.50 12.14
CA SER A 91 21.14 -20.60 12.93
C SER A 91 20.83 -20.27 14.39
N HIS A 92 20.82 -21.31 15.23
CA HIS A 92 20.58 -21.15 16.67
C HIS A 92 21.73 -20.46 17.39
N THR A 93 22.97 -20.58 16.90
CA THR A 93 24.14 -19.92 17.49
C THR A 93 24.10 -18.40 17.33
N THR A 94 23.60 -17.92 16.19
CA THR A 94 23.54 -16.48 15.89
C THR A 94 22.15 -15.88 16.05
N GLY A 95 21.13 -16.70 16.35
CA GLY A 95 19.74 -16.24 16.44
C GLY A 95 19.24 -15.63 15.13
N ARG A 96 19.62 -16.21 13.99
CA ARG A 96 19.23 -15.70 12.67
C ARG A 96 18.47 -16.72 11.86
N LEU A 97 17.45 -16.24 11.17
CA LEU A 97 16.74 -16.97 10.13
C LEU A 97 17.10 -16.34 8.78
N ALA A 98 17.48 -17.16 7.81
CA ALA A 98 17.72 -16.77 6.43
C ALA A 98 16.63 -17.34 5.52
N TYR A 99 16.12 -16.52 4.61
CA TYR A 99 15.05 -16.86 3.69
C TYR A 99 15.29 -16.25 2.31
N LEU A 100 14.71 -16.86 1.27
CA LEU A 100 14.66 -16.30 -0.07
C LEU A 100 13.40 -15.48 -0.25
N GLU A 101 13.54 -14.20 -0.61
CA GLU A 101 12.43 -13.34 -1.00
C GLU A 101 12.32 -13.31 -2.52
N ARG A 102 11.12 -13.56 -3.06
CA ARG A 102 10.85 -13.39 -4.49
C ARG A 102 10.74 -11.90 -4.81
N THR A 103 11.58 -11.47 -5.74
CA THR A 103 11.56 -10.14 -6.36
C THR A 103 10.97 -10.23 -7.77
N GLU A 104 10.83 -9.08 -8.43
CA GLU A 104 10.34 -9.00 -9.81
C GLU A 104 11.19 -9.84 -10.80
N GLY A 105 10.56 -10.28 -11.89
CA GLY A 105 11.28 -10.93 -13.00
C GLY A 105 11.88 -12.30 -12.66
N HIS A 106 11.25 -13.05 -11.75
CA HIS A 106 11.68 -14.38 -11.28
C HIS A 106 13.09 -14.37 -10.67
N ARG A 107 13.44 -13.27 -9.99
CA ARG A 107 14.68 -13.14 -9.25
C ARG A 107 14.40 -13.33 -7.77
N TYR A 108 15.39 -13.83 -7.04
CA TYR A 108 15.30 -14.09 -5.62
C TYR A 108 16.44 -13.38 -4.90
N ARG A 109 16.15 -12.90 -3.70
CA ARG A 109 17.14 -12.26 -2.82
C ARG A 109 17.21 -13.04 -1.51
N LEU A 110 18.42 -13.42 -1.11
CA LEU A 110 18.65 -13.97 0.23
C LEU A 110 18.63 -12.83 1.26
N ARG A 111 17.83 -12.99 2.30
CA ARG A 111 17.74 -12.04 3.43
C ARG A 111 17.86 -12.78 4.74
N THR A 112 18.25 -12.05 5.77
CA THR A 112 18.26 -12.55 7.15
C THR A 112 17.41 -11.68 8.06
N ILE A 113 16.89 -12.27 9.12
CA ILE A 113 16.13 -11.61 10.18
C ILE A 113 16.63 -12.12 11.54
N ASP A 114 16.65 -11.26 12.54
CA ASP A 114 16.93 -11.62 13.93
C ASP A 114 15.72 -12.39 14.51
N THR A 115 15.95 -13.56 15.08
CA THR A 115 14.87 -14.42 15.59
C THR A 115 14.36 -14.05 16.98
N ALA A 116 14.92 -13.04 17.64
CA ALA A 116 14.39 -12.53 18.90
C ALA A 116 13.54 -11.28 18.65
N THR A 117 14.00 -10.40 17.76
CA THR A 117 13.40 -9.09 17.54
C THR A 117 12.58 -9.00 16.25
N GLY A 118 12.86 -9.84 15.26
CA GLY A 118 12.33 -9.72 13.90
C GLY A 118 12.93 -8.57 13.09
N GLU A 119 14.04 -7.99 13.55
CA GLU A 119 14.73 -6.93 12.83
C GLU A 119 15.43 -7.49 11.57
N PRO A 120 15.34 -6.80 10.42
CA PRO A 120 16.04 -7.20 9.20
C PRO A 120 17.56 -7.11 9.39
N GLY A 121 18.26 -8.17 8.99
CA GLY A 121 19.71 -8.24 8.99
C GLY A 121 20.33 -8.02 7.62
N TRP A 122 21.28 -8.89 7.26
CA TRP A 122 21.93 -8.88 5.95
C TRP A 122 20.96 -9.13 4.79
N SER A 123 21.26 -8.54 3.64
CA SER A 123 20.49 -8.58 2.41
C SER A 123 21.42 -8.75 1.21
N GLY A 124 21.19 -9.80 0.43
CA GLY A 124 21.97 -10.11 -0.76
C GLY A 124 21.53 -9.35 -2.00
N GLN A 125 22.23 -9.59 -3.11
CA GLN A 125 21.76 -9.15 -4.42
C GLN A 125 20.66 -10.08 -4.95
N ALA A 126 19.72 -9.52 -5.71
CA ALA A 126 18.71 -10.33 -6.36
C ALA A 126 19.34 -11.10 -7.53
N SER A 127 19.14 -12.41 -7.61
CA SER A 127 19.71 -13.28 -8.65
C SER A 127 18.68 -14.28 -9.16
N ARG A 128 18.90 -14.84 -10.34
CA ARG A 128 18.10 -15.98 -10.81
C ARG A 128 18.74 -17.28 -10.31
N PRO A 129 17.96 -18.31 -9.98
CA PRO A 129 18.51 -19.64 -9.76
C PRO A 129 19.26 -20.10 -11.02
N PRO A 130 20.35 -20.86 -10.87
CA PRO A 130 20.96 -21.52 -12.02
C PRO A 130 19.95 -22.48 -12.66
N ASP A 131 20.04 -22.65 -13.98
CA ASP A 131 19.25 -23.65 -14.68
C ASP A 131 19.59 -25.05 -14.13
N PRO A 132 18.59 -25.95 -14.02
CA PRO A 132 18.85 -27.31 -13.57
C PRO A 132 19.80 -28.01 -14.54
N PRO A 133 20.73 -28.84 -14.05
CA PRO A 133 21.59 -29.64 -14.91
C PRO A 133 20.73 -30.56 -15.79
N HIS A 134 21.06 -30.60 -17.08
CA HIS A 134 20.41 -31.45 -18.09
C HIS A 134 20.80 -32.91 -17.97
#